data_AF-A0AAW0Q8X4-F1
#
_entry.id   AF-A0AAW0Q8X4-F1
#
_cell.length_a   1.000
_cell.length_b   1.000
_cell.length_c   1.000
_cell.angle_alpha   90.00
_cell.angle_beta   90.00
_cell.angle_gamma   90.00
#
_symmetry.space_group_name_H-M   'P 1'
#
loop_
_entity.id
_entity.type
_entity.pdbx_description
1 polymer ?
#
loop_
_entity_poly.entity_id
_entity_poly.type
_entity_poly.pdbx_seq_one_letter_code
_entity_poly.pdbx_strand_id
1 'polypeptide(L)'
;MSAGAQKSGAKPGRMSNTDKIKASVKNCDNMKELKRLNIELLDTSDNLREQISTLTQKVCKLESQECKLRESERQLEKKCAEYECQIKTQNELAERLLENPTSDYEQSTLRDEASGGGHEHGDNPPEDIAQLHQMINSLRIQLRLSKSKEQEFEEERENWSAEKRGFQSLIDTCQGQVSQLSEFVNVARRADASKIEELEKELAEVKKTNDSLNEKVMVSKIKEVQFDSEKLRWRKERIELEMKSVKFISEIKDTGAQTDETMETLDCARKELKDVQEKCDTLLKSAESKDLKFNSEMKRRDEEQRQKENELQEARAEESKIAELEKELAESKETIDSLSEKLNNSKEAARPSKVKDTSAQTDETMDTLDCARQELEDVLEKFDKLLKSVESKESKFKSEMKRRDEEQIQKEKQHREALDK
;
A
#
# COMPACT_ATOMS: atom_id res chain seq x y z
N MET A 1 63.71 -9.29 14.48
CA MET A 1 63.27 -8.19 13.58
C MET A 1 61.90 -8.53 13.01
N SER A 2 60.98 -7.58 13.10
CA SER A 2 59.70 -7.41 12.37
C SER A 2 58.61 -8.49 12.49
N ALA A 3 57.33 -8.19 12.67
CA ALA A 3 56.59 -6.99 13.10
C ALA A 3 55.17 -7.48 13.44
N GLY A 4 54.66 -7.09 14.62
CA GLY A 4 53.28 -7.36 15.02
C GLY A 4 52.33 -6.33 14.40
N ALA A 5 51.37 -6.79 13.60
CA ALA A 5 50.29 -5.96 13.09
C ALA A 5 49.18 -5.81 14.15
N GLN A 6 49.19 -4.68 14.85
CA GLN A 6 48.04 -4.22 15.64
C GLN A 6 46.91 -3.81 14.67
N LYS A 7 45.80 -4.54 14.68
CA LYS A 7 44.53 -4.07 14.07
C LYS A 7 43.87 -3.11 15.04
N SER A 8 43.86 -1.83 14.69
CA SER A 8 43.14 -0.78 15.39
C SER A 8 41.63 -1.02 15.30
N GLY A 9 40.98 -1.14 16.46
CA GLY A 9 39.53 -1.13 16.56
C GLY A 9 38.98 0.26 16.25
N ALA A 10 38.42 0.44 15.06
CA ALA A 10 37.65 1.62 14.72
C ALA A 10 36.27 1.53 15.41
N LYS A 11 36.04 2.39 16.41
CA LYS A 11 34.71 2.62 16.99
C LYS A 11 33.74 3.08 15.89
N PRO A 12 32.46 2.64 15.90
CA PRO A 12 31.46 3.18 14.99
C PRO A 12 31.35 4.69 15.22
N GLY A 13 31.56 5.45 14.15
CA GLY A 13 31.62 6.90 14.17
C GLY A 13 30.34 7.48 14.75
N ARG A 14 30.48 8.23 15.84
CA ARG A 14 29.43 9.08 16.39
C ARG A 14 29.08 10.09 15.29
N MET A 15 27.95 9.90 14.60
CA MET A 15 27.47 10.85 13.59
C MET A 15 27.52 12.25 14.17
N SER A 16 28.20 13.16 13.46
CA SER A 16 28.30 14.55 13.93
C SER A 16 26.90 15.16 13.97
N ASN A 17 26.64 16.09 14.89
CA ASN A 17 25.35 16.77 14.96
C ASN A 17 24.97 17.43 13.62
N THR A 18 25.96 17.85 12.84
CA THR A 18 25.84 18.34 11.46
C THR A 18 25.26 17.31 10.50
N ASP A 19 25.62 16.03 10.62
CA ASP A 19 25.11 14.95 9.76
C ASP A 19 23.67 14.58 10.13
N LYS A 20 23.33 14.65 11.43
CA LYS A 20 21.95 14.49 11.90
C LYS A 20 21.03 15.60 11.40
N ILE A 21 21.51 16.85 11.44
CA ILE A 21 20.77 18.00 10.92
C ILE A 21 20.57 17.88 9.40
N LYS A 22 21.59 17.47 8.64
CA LYS A 22 21.46 17.22 7.19
C LYS A 22 20.44 16.13 6.87
N ALA A 23 20.44 15.01 7.61
CA ALA A 23 19.44 13.96 7.45
C ALA A 23 18.02 14.45 7.78
N SER A 24 17.87 15.26 8.84
CA SER A 24 16.59 15.84 9.23
C SER A 24 16.06 16.87 8.23
N VAL A 25 16.94 17.68 7.62
CA VAL A 25 16.58 18.63 6.55
C VAL A 25 16.14 17.86 5.29
N LYS A 26 16.87 16.82 4.91
CA LYS A 26 16.52 15.97 3.76
C LYS A 26 15.17 15.26 3.94
N ASN A 27 14.86 14.80 5.16
CA ASN A 27 13.53 14.27 5.48
C ASN A 27 12.42 15.33 5.39
N CYS A 28 12.71 16.58 5.76
CA CYS A 28 11.74 17.68 5.68
C CYS A 28 11.43 18.06 4.23
N ASP A 29 12.43 18.04 3.35
CA ASP A 29 12.25 18.28 1.92
C ASP A 29 11.49 17.13 1.24
N ASN A 30 11.81 15.87 1.58
CA ASN A 30 11.04 14.71 1.13
C ASN A 30 9.56 14.79 1.56
N MET A 31 9.27 15.28 2.77
CA MET A 31 7.91 15.46 3.28
C MET A 31 7.13 16.54 2.52
N LYS A 32 7.81 17.61 2.06
CA LYS A 32 7.19 18.63 1.21
C LYS A 32 6.90 18.08 -0.19
N GLU A 33 7.82 17.31 -0.75
CA GLU A 33 7.64 16.64 -2.05
C GLU A 33 6.43 15.70 -2.01
N LEU A 34 6.31 14.86 -0.96
CA LEU A 34 5.18 13.97 -0.76
C LEU A 34 3.84 14.70 -0.64
N LYS A 35 3.81 15.81 0.12
CA LYS A 35 2.59 16.64 0.24
C LYS A 35 2.19 17.25 -1.10
N ARG A 36 3.16 17.71 -1.89
CA ARG A 36 2.91 18.26 -3.23
C ARG A 36 2.36 17.19 -4.17
N LEU A 37 3.00 16.01 -4.23
CA LEU A 37 2.54 14.89 -5.05
C LEU A 37 1.13 14.44 -4.65
N ASN A 38 0.81 14.43 -3.35
CA ASN A 38 -0.53 14.07 -2.88
C ASN A 38 -1.60 15.09 -3.32
N ILE A 39 -1.28 16.39 -3.37
CA ILE A 39 -2.19 17.42 -3.92
C ILE A 39 -2.39 17.21 -5.42
N GLU A 40 -1.31 17.05 -6.19
CA GLU A 40 -1.38 16.80 -7.64
C GLU A 40 -2.20 15.53 -7.97
N LEU A 41 -2.09 14.49 -7.13
CA LEU A 41 -2.84 13.24 -7.28
C LEU A 41 -4.34 13.42 -6.99
N LEU A 42 -4.69 14.22 -5.97
CA LEU A 42 -6.08 14.55 -5.64
C LEU A 42 -6.73 15.38 -6.76
N ASP A 43 -6.02 16.40 -7.26
CA ASP A 43 -6.49 17.22 -8.38
C ASP A 43 -6.71 16.38 -9.65
N THR A 44 -5.81 15.43 -9.92
CA THR A 44 -5.95 14.49 -11.04
C THR A 44 -7.17 13.59 -10.87
N SER A 45 -7.39 13.06 -9.66
CA SER A 45 -8.57 12.24 -9.35
C SER A 45 -9.88 13.02 -9.51
N ASP A 46 -9.91 14.29 -9.16
CA ASP A 46 -11.12 15.11 -9.24
C ASP A 46 -11.42 15.52 -10.69
N ASN A 47 -10.40 15.82 -11.49
CA ASN A 47 -10.56 16.02 -12.93
C ASN A 47 -11.11 14.77 -13.63
N LEU A 48 -10.59 13.58 -13.30
CA LEU A 48 -11.13 12.31 -13.83
C LEU A 48 -12.58 12.08 -13.42
N ARG A 49 -12.96 12.42 -12.18
CA ARG A 49 -14.37 12.34 -11.73
C ARG A 49 -15.28 13.28 -12.51
N GLU A 50 -14.82 14.49 -12.81
CA GLU A 50 -15.57 15.46 -13.62
C GLU A 50 -15.75 14.96 -15.07
N GLN A 51 -14.71 14.35 -15.65
CA GLN A 51 -14.78 13.73 -16.97
C GLN A 51 -15.77 12.56 -17.00
N ILE A 52 -15.74 11.66 -16.01
CA ILE A 52 -16.72 10.57 -15.88
C ILE A 52 -18.14 11.13 -15.81
N SER A 53 -18.36 12.18 -15.00
CA SER A 53 -19.67 12.83 -14.88
C SER A 53 -20.15 13.37 -16.23
N THR A 54 -19.28 14.05 -16.96
CA THR A 54 -19.58 14.60 -18.29
C THR A 54 -19.90 13.52 -19.31
N LEU A 55 -19.10 12.45 -19.35
CA LEU A 55 -19.31 11.32 -20.26
C LEU A 55 -20.62 10.58 -19.93
N THR A 56 -20.91 10.38 -18.64
CA THR A 56 -22.17 9.77 -18.19
C THR A 56 -23.37 10.58 -18.65
N GLN A 57 -23.32 11.91 -18.54
CA GLN A 57 -24.37 12.78 -19.07
C GLN A 57 -24.54 12.67 -20.59
N LYS A 58 -23.44 12.53 -21.35
CA LYS A 58 -23.51 12.31 -22.80
C LYS A 58 -24.16 10.96 -23.14
N VAL A 59 -23.81 9.90 -22.43
CA VAL A 59 -24.44 8.58 -22.58
C VAL A 59 -25.94 8.66 -22.31
N CYS A 60 -26.36 9.28 -21.21
CA CYS A 60 -27.79 9.44 -20.90
C CYS A 60 -28.55 10.26 -21.96
N LYS A 61 -27.89 11.27 -22.55
CA LYS A 61 -28.48 12.03 -23.67
C LYS A 61 -28.67 11.17 -24.92
N LEU A 62 -27.66 10.38 -25.29
CA LEU A 62 -27.75 9.44 -26.41
C LEU A 62 -28.84 8.40 -26.18
N GLU A 63 -28.97 7.85 -24.97
CA GLU A 63 -30.04 6.91 -24.62
C GLU A 63 -31.45 7.53 -24.75
N SER A 64 -31.59 8.80 -24.37
CA SER A 64 -32.83 9.54 -24.56
C SER A 64 -33.16 9.77 -26.03
N GLN A 65 -32.14 10.08 -26.84
CA GLN A 65 -32.29 10.24 -28.28
C GLN A 65 -32.63 8.91 -28.96
N GLU A 66 -31.96 7.82 -28.59
CA GLU A 66 -32.24 6.46 -29.08
C GLU A 66 -33.70 6.05 -28.81
N CYS A 67 -34.22 6.34 -27.60
CA CYS A 67 -35.63 6.11 -27.29
C CYS A 67 -36.58 6.85 -28.24
N LYS A 68 -36.26 8.12 -28.58
CA LYS A 68 -37.08 8.93 -29.51
C LYS A 68 -36.98 8.41 -30.94
N LEU A 69 -35.79 7.98 -31.36
CA LEU A 69 -35.57 7.41 -32.68
C LEU A 69 -36.36 6.11 -32.85
N ARG A 70 -36.31 5.20 -31.87
CA ARG A 70 -37.12 3.97 -31.85
C ARG A 70 -38.63 4.22 -31.87
N GLU A 71 -39.09 5.32 -31.29
CA GLU A 71 -40.50 5.72 -31.38
C GLU A 71 -40.86 6.21 -32.78
N SER A 72 -40.01 7.04 -33.39
CA SER A 72 -40.18 7.47 -34.79
C SER A 72 -40.11 6.31 -35.78
N GLU A 73 -39.20 5.36 -35.57
CA GLU A 73 -39.05 4.13 -36.35
C GLU A 73 -40.34 3.31 -36.31
N ARG A 74 -40.90 3.04 -35.12
CA ARG A 74 -42.19 2.34 -34.97
C ARG A 74 -43.35 3.05 -35.66
N GLN A 75 -43.38 4.37 -35.65
CA GLN A 75 -44.40 5.15 -36.37
C GLN A 75 -44.22 5.04 -37.89
N LEU A 76 -42.98 4.98 -38.37
CA LEU A 76 -42.64 4.84 -39.77
C LEU A 76 -42.96 3.43 -40.29
N GLU A 77 -42.60 2.38 -39.55
CA GLU A 77 -42.94 0.98 -39.83
C GLU A 77 -44.46 0.82 -40.00
N LYS A 78 -45.24 1.43 -39.10
CA LYS A 78 -46.71 1.43 -39.19
C LYS A 78 -47.19 2.07 -40.48
N LYS A 79 -46.64 3.23 -40.86
CA LYS A 79 -46.97 3.90 -42.14
C LYS A 79 -46.57 3.07 -43.35
N CYS A 80 -45.41 2.40 -43.32
CA CYS A 80 -44.99 1.46 -44.36
C CYS A 80 -46.01 0.34 -44.54
N ALA A 81 -46.43 -0.30 -43.44
CA ALA A 81 -47.46 -1.35 -43.47
C ALA A 81 -48.82 -0.84 -43.99
N GLU A 82 -49.22 0.38 -43.61
CA GLU A 82 -50.44 1.03 -44.12
C GLU A 82 -50.35 1.26 -45.63
N TYR A 83 -49.24 1.78 -46.14
CA TYR A 83 -49.02 1.97 -47.58
C TYR A 83 -48.98 0.66 -48.35
N GLU A 84 -48.33 -0.39 -47.82
CA GLU A 84 -48.31 -1.71 -48.44
C GLU A 84 -49.72 -2.33 -48.54
N CYS A 85 -50.53 -2.19 -47.49
CA CYS A 85 -51.92 -2.62 -47.48
C CYS A 85 -52.77 -1.84 -48.50
N GLN A 86 -52.60 -0.52 -48.57
CA GLN A 86 -53.28 0.32 -49.55
C GLN A 86 -52.89 -0.05 -50.98
N ILE A 87 -51.60 -0.21 -51.28
CA ILE A 87 -51.12 -0.65 -52.60
C ILE A 87 -51.74 -1.99 -52.98
N LYS A 88 -51.76 -2.96 -52.05
CA LYS A 88 -52.34 -4.28 -52.29
C LYS A 88 -53.83 -4.18 -52.62
N THR A 89 -54.59 -3.44 -51.81
CA THR A 89 -56.02 -3.23 -52.02
C THR A 89 -56.31 -2.54 -53.37
N GLN A 90 -55.50 -1.55 -53.74
CA GLN A 90 -55.66 -0.85 -55.02
C GLN A 90 -55.28 -1.72 -56.22
N ASN A 91 -54.27 -2.59 -56.09
CA ASN A 91 -53.95 -3.59 -57.13
C ASN A 91 -55.11 -4.59 -57.29
N GLU A 92 -55.69 -5.10 -56.20
CA GLU A 92 -56.85 -6.01 -56.26
C GLU A 92 -58.07 -5.33 -56.92
N LEU A 93 -58.28 -4.04 -56.69
CA LEU A 93 -59.33 -3.25 -57.36
C LEU A 93 -59.03 -3.07 -58.87
N ALA A 94 -57.79 -2.77 -59.23
CA ALA A 94 -57.37 -2.64 -60.62
C ALA A 94 -57.52 -3.97 -61.38
N GLU A 95 -57.14 -5.10 -60.76
CA GLU A 95 -57.33 -6.44 -61.32
C GLU A 95 -58.82 -6.75 -61.55
N ARG A 96 -59.70 -6.43 -60.59
CA ARG A 96 -61.15 -6.62 -60.76
C ARG A 96 -61.75 -5.77 -61.88
N LEU A 97 -61.25 -4.55 -62.09
CA LEU A 97 -61.69 -3.68 -63.19
C LEU A 97 -61.16 -4.15 -64.56
N LEU A 98 -60.01 -4.84 -64.58
CA LEU A 98 -59.47 -5.50 -65.77
C LEU A 98 -60.22 -6.81 -66.09
N GLU A 99 -60.68 -7.55 -65.07
CA GLU A 99 -61.47 -8.78 -65.21
C GLU A 99 -62.95 -8.52 -65.57
N ASN A 100 -63.50 -7.38 -65.14
CA ASN A 100 -64.84 -6.90 -65.53
C ASN A 100 -64.71 -5.55 -66.27
N PRO A 101 -64.23 -5.54 -67.52
CA PRO A 101 -64.32 -4.35 -68.35
C PRO A 101 -65.81 -4.12 -68.61
N THR A 102 -66.43 -3.25 -67.81
CA THR A 102 -67.77 -2.67 -68.02
C THR A 102 -68.70 -3.49 -68.92
N SER A 103 -69.59 -4.25 -68.28
CA SER A 103 -70.87 -4.73 -68.82
C SER A 103 -71.72 -3.64 -69.52
N ASP A 104 -71.31 -2.37 -69.50
CA ASP A 104 -71.92 -1.29 -70.26
C ASP A 104 -71.59 -1.31 -71.77
N TYR A 105 -70.57 -2.06 -72.19
CA TYR A 105 -70.32 -2.32 -73.62
C TYR A 105 -71.42 -3.21 -74.22
N GLU A 106 -71.99 -4.11 -73.42
CA GLU A 106 -73.13 -4.95 -73.84
C GLU A 106 -74.49 -4.22 -73.74
N GLN A 107 -74.59 -3.12 -72.98
CA GLN A 107 -75.80 -2.27 -73.00
C GLN A 107 -75.79 -1.22 -74.11
N SER A 108 -74.62 -0.82 -74.61
CA SER A 108 -74.52 0.10 -75.76
C SER A 108 -74.61 -0.63 -77.10
N THR A 109 -74.12 -1.87 -77.19
CA THR A 109 -74.25 -2.69 -78.41
C THR A 109 -75.66 -3.23 -78.66
N LEU A 110 -76.53 -3.29 -77.63
CA LEU A 110 -77.97 -3.56 -77.82
C LEU A 110 -78.79 -2.32 -78.19
N ARG A 111 -78.16 -1.13 -78.30
CA ARG A 111 -78.84 0.10 -78.77
C ARG A 111 -78.32 0.62 -80.11
N ASP A 112 -77.13 0.19 -80.55
CA ASP A 112 -76.48 0.67 -81.78
C ASP A 112 -76.43 -0.35 -82.93
N GLU A 113 -77.30 -1.37 -82.97
CA GLU A 113 -77.62 -2.08 -84.22
C GLU A 113 -78.47 -1.24 -85.20
N ALA A 114 -78.50 0.09 -85.04
CA ALA A 114 -79.23 1.01 -85.89
C ALA A 114 -78.46 2.28 -86.25
N SER A 115 -77.14 2.23 -86.48
CA SER A 115 -76.48 3.12 -87.46
C SER A 115 -75.00 2.77 -87.59
N GLY A 116 -74.58 2.39 -88.80
CA GLY A 116 -73.17 2.18 -89.12
C GLY A 116 -72.31 3.44 -88.93
N GLY A 117 -71.06 3.22 -88.56
CA GLY A 117 -70.03 4.25 -88.53
C GLY A 117 -68.76 3.72 -87.87
N GLY A 118 -67.75 3.40 -88.68
CA GLY A 118 -66.43 3.06 -88.19
C GLY A 118 -65.83 4.23 -87.40
N HIS A 119 -65.33 3.94 -86.20
CA HIS A 119 -64.44 4.80 -85.45
C HIS A 119 -63.29 3.95 -84.92
N GLU A 120 -62.08 4.45 -85.15
CA GLU A 120 -60.84 3.89 -84.64
C GLU A 120 -60.90 3.88 -83.11
N HIS A 121 -60.87 2.68 -82.52
CA HIS A 121 -60.71 2.51 -81.09
C HIS A 121 -59.28 2.89 -80.72
N GLY A 122 -59.10 4.12 -80.26
CA GLY A 122 -57.92 4.50 -79.50
C GLY A 122 -57.92 3.71 -78.19
N ASP A 123 -56.90 2.87 -78.01
CA ASP A 123 -56.59 2.08 -76.81
C ASP A 123 -56.24 2.98 -75.60
N ASN A 124 -57.16 3.84 -75.18
CA ASN A 124 -57.04 4.54 -73.91
C ASN A 124 -57.69 3.67 -72.83
N PRO A 125 -56.96 3.27 -71.77
CA PRO A 125 -57.57 2.59 -70.64
C PRO A 125 -58.68 3.48 -70.06
N PRO A 126 -59.78 2.89 -69.54
CA PRO A 126 -60.82 3.61 -68.83
C PRO A 126 -60.22 4.62 -67.85
N GLU A 127 -60.77 5.84 -67.80
CA GLU A 127 -60.25 6.95 -66.99
C GLU A 127 -60.02 6.54 -65.52
N ASP A 128 -60.86 5.64 -65.01
CA ASP A 128 -60.75 5.04 -63.67
C ASP A 128 -59.51 4.15 -63.48
N ILE A 129 -59.10 3.39 -64.50
CA ILE A 129 -57.88 2.56 -64.47
C ILE A 129 -56.62 3.44 -64.52
N ALA A 130 -56.65 4.53 -65.30
CA ALA A 130 -55.56 5.49 -65.35
C ALA A 130 -55.38 6.22 -64.00
N GLN A 131 -56.47 6.63 -63.35
CA GLN A 131 -56.45 7.23 -62.01
C GLN A 131 -55.93 6.25 -60.94
N LEU A 132 -56.36 4.98 -60.99
CA LEU A 132 -55.85 3.93 -60.09
C LEU A 132 -54.35 3.69 -60.25
N HIS A 133 -53.86 3.59 -61.49
CA HIS A 133 -52.43 3.47 -61.76
C HIS A 133 -51.63 4.68 -61.25
N GLN A 134 -52.17 5.90 -61.39
CA GLN A 134 -51.55 7.11 -60.84
C GLN A 134 -51.47 7.06 -59.31
N MET A 135 -52.54 6.61 -58.64
CA MET A 135 -52.58 6.47 -57.18
C MET A 135 -51.62 5.38 -56.69
N ILE A 136 -51.60 4.20 -57.34
CA ILE A 136 -50.66 3.11 -57.02
C ILE A 136 -49.21 3.59 -57.17
N ASN A 137 -48.89 4.34 -58.22
CA ASN A 137 -47.55 4.88 -58.42
C ASN A 137 -47.18 5.92 -57.35
N SER A 138 -48.11 6.79 -56.95
CA SER A 138 -47.92 7.74 -55.85
C SER A 138 -47.63 7.00 -54.53
N LEU A 139 -48.41 5.98 -54.19
CA LEU A 139 -48.20 5.16 -52.99
C LEU A 139 -46.86 4.39 -53.04
N ARG A 140 -46.47 3.86 -54.20
CA ARG A 140 -45.15 3.19 -54.37
C ARG A 140 -43.98 4.16 -54.19
N ILE A 141 -44.14 5.44 -54.57
CA ILE A 141 -43.13 6.47 -54.32
C ILE A 141 -43.07 6.78 -52.82
N GLN A 142 -44.22 6.96 -52.16
CA GLN A 142 -44.28 7.19 -50.71
C GLN A 142 -43.68 6.03 -49.92
N LEU A 143 -43.97 4.78 -50.30
CA LEU A 143 -43.38 3.59 -49.67
C LEU A 143 -41.85 3.55 -49.84
N ARG A 144 -41.33 3.86 -51.04
CA ARG A 144 -39.88 3.94 -51.27
C ARG A 144 -39.22 5.03 -50.42
N LEU A 145 -39.84 6.20 -50.31
CA LEU A 145 -39.34 7.29 -49.47
C LEU A 145 -39.36 6.92 -47.99
N SER A 146 -40.39 6.22 -47.52
CA SER A 146 -40.46 5.74 -46.13
C SER A 146 -39.40 4.67 -45.87
N LYS A 147 -39.21 3.68 -46.75
CA LYS A 147 -38.14 2.67 -46.61
C LYS A 147 -36.74 3.29 -46.62
N SER A 148 -36.53 4.34 -47.42
CA SER A 148 -35.26 5.10 -47.41
C SER A 148 -35.01 5.77 -46.06
N LYS A 149 -36.04 6.36 -45.43
CA LYS A 149 -35.93 6.96 -44.10
C LYS A 149 -35.73 5.93 -42.99
N GLU A 150 -36.30 4.75 -43.13
CA GLU A 150 -36.09 3.62 -42.21
C GLU A 150 -34.61 3.22 -42.19
N GLN A 151 -33.99 3.15 -43.37
CA GLN A 151 -32.56 2.88 -43.52
C GLN A 151 -31.69 4.00 -42.90
N GLU A 152 -32.04 5.28 -43.11
CA GLU A 152 -31.34 6.41 -42.47
C GLU A 152 -31.40 6.33 -40.94
N PHE A 153 -32.54 5.94 -40.35
CA PHE A 153 -32.65 5.75 -38.90
C PHE A 153 -31.84 4.57 -38.39
N GLU A 154 -31.75 3.47 -39.15
CA GLU A 154 -30.89 2.34 -38.79
C GLU A 154 -29.42 2.73 -38.75
N GLU A 155 -28.94 3.47 -39.77
CA GLU A 155 -27.57 3.98 -39.81
C GLU A 155 -27.27 4.97 -38.66
N GLU A 156 -28.23 5.84 -38.33
CA GLU A 156 -28.12 6.76 -37.19
C GLU A 156 -28.08 6.01 -35.84
N ARG A 157 -28.87 4.94 -35.70
CA ARG A 157 -28.88 4.07 -34.52
C ARG A 157 -27.56 3.32 -34.35
N GLU A 158 -27.00 2.77 -35.42
CA GLU A 158 -25.69 2.12 -35.39
C GLU A 158 -24.58 3.11 -35.00
N ASN A 159 -24.62 4.32 -35.54
CA ASN A 159 -23.69 5.39 -35.18
C ASN A 159 -23.78 5.78 -33.70
N TRP A 160 -24.98 6.00 -33.16
CA TRP A 160 -25.16 6.30 -31.74
C TRP A 160 -24.76 5.14 -30.83
N SER A 161 -25.00 3.90 -31.26
CA SER A 161 -24.55 2.70 -30.55
C SER A 161 -23.03 2.59 -30.51
N ALA A 162 -22.34 2.93 -31.62
CA ALA A 162 -20.89 3.01 -31.67
C ALA A 162 -20.35 4.13 -30.77
N GLU A 163 -20.94 5.32 -30.81
CA GLU A 163 -20.56 6.46 -29.98
C GLU A 163 -20.77 6.18 -28.48
N LYS A 164 -21.90 5.57 -28.12
CA LYS A 164 -22.20 5.13 -26.76
C LYS A 164 -21.17 4.12 -26.26
N ARG A 165 -20.78 3.13 -27.07
CA ARG A 165 -19.71 2.18 -26.73
C ARG A 165 -18.37 2.89 -26.52
N GLY A 166 -18.05 3.88 -27.35
CA GLY A 166 -16.85 4.71 -27.21
C GLY A 166 -16.83 5.48 -25.88
N PHE A 167 -17.93 6.16 -25.54
CA PHE A 167 -18.03 6.87 -24.26
C PHE A 167 -18.00 5.92 -23.06
N GLN A 168 -18.66 4.75 -23.15
CA GLN A 168 -18.62 3.76 -22.09
C GLN A 168 -17.20 3.23 -21.85
N SER A 169 -16.45 2.92 -22.92
CA SER A 169 -15.06 2.50 -22.81
C SER A 169 -14.18 3.56 -22.15
N LEU A 170 -14.41 4.85 -22.43
CA LEU A 170 -13.71 5.95 -21.77
C LEU A 170 -14.07 6.05 -20.28
N ILE A 171 -15.35 5.90 -19.94
CA ILE A 171 -15.81 5.86 -18.54
C ILE A 171 -15.11 4.73 -17.80
N ASP A 172 -15.10 3.52 -18.35
CA ASP A 172 -14.48 2.35 -17.73
C ASP A 172 -12.97 2.57 -17.52
N THR A 173 -12.30 3.19 -18.50
CA THR A 173 -10.88 3.56 -18.41
C THR A 173 -10.62 4.57 -17.29
N CYS A 174 -11.39 5.65 -17.24
CA CYS A 174 -11.27 6.66 -16.18
C CYS A 174 -11.57 6.07 -14.80
N GLN A 175 -12.57 5.18 -14.68
CA GLN A 175 -12.89 4.49 -13.43
C GLN A 175 -11.74 3.57 -12.97
N GLY A 176 -11.09 2.87 -13.91
CA GLY A 176 -9.88 2.09 -13.64
C GLY A 176 -8.75 2.96 -13.10
N GLN A 177 -8.48 4.11 -13.72
CA GLN A 177 -7.47 5.06 -13.26
C GLN A 177 -7.78 5.62 -11.86
N VAL A 178 -9.03 6.01 -11.60
CA VAL A 178 -9.46 6.49 -10.27
C VAL A 178 -9.26 5.40 -9.20
N SER A 179 -9.54 4.14 -9.53
CA SER A 179 -9.35 3.01 -8.61
C SER A 179 -7.86 2.81 -8.28
N GLN A 180 -6.99 2.83 -9.28
CA GLN A 180 -5.53 2.76 -9.09
C GLN A 180 -4.99 3.90 -8.24
N LEU A 181 -5.42 5.14 -8.51
CA LEU A 181 -5.03 6.30 -7.71
C LEU A 181 -5.50 6.16 -6.25
N SER A 182 -6.72 5.66 -6.03
CA SER A 182 -7.24 5.42 -4.68
C SER A 182 -6.42 4.37 -3.93
N GLU A 183 -6.04 3.27 -4.58
CA GLU A 183 -5.15 2.26 -4.00
C GLU A 183 -3.79 2.84 -3.64
N PHE A 184 -3.19 3.63 -4.54
CA PHE A 184 -1.91 4.30 -4.29
C PHE A 184 -1.98 5.21 -3.05
N VAL A 185 -3.02 6.03 -2.91
CA VAL A 185 -3.25 6.87 -1.72
C VAL A 185 -3.38 6.02 -0.45
N ASN A 186 -4.09 4.88 -0.53
CA ASN A 186 -4.29 4.00 0.61
C ASN A 186 -3.01 3.28 1.03
N VAL A 187 -2.13 2.95 0.09
CA VAL A 187 -0.80 2.39 0.37
C VAL A 187 0.08 3.46 1.03
N ALA A 188 0.11 4.67 0.47
CA ALA A 188 0.88 5.79 1.03
C ALA A 188 0.45 6.13 2.46
N ARG A 189 -0.87 6.21 2.73
CA ARG A 189 -1.40 6.44 4.09
C ARG A 189 -1.01 5.34 5.08
N ARG A 190 -0.99 4.07 4.65
CA ARG A 190 -0.58 2.95 5.50
C ARG A 190 0.91 3.00 5.82
N ALA A 191 1.74 3.36 4.84
CA ALA A 191 3.18 3.57 5.06
C ALA A 191 3.45 4.72 6.05
N ASP A 192 2.75 5.86 5.88
CA ASP A 192 2.87 7.00 6.80
C ASP A 192 2.39 6.64 8.22
N ALA A 193 1.27 5.92 8.35
CA ALA A 193 0.75 5.47 9.64
C ALA A 193 1.73 4.53 10.35
N SER A 194 2.32 3.57 9.62
CA SER A 194 3.36 2.68 10.15
C SER A 194 4.60 3.45 10.60
N LYS A 195 4.99 4.50 9.87
CA LYS A 195 6.12 5.36 10.24
C LYS A 195 5.83 6.19 11.49
N ILE A 196 4.60 6.68 11.65
CA ILE A 196 4.16 7.39 12.86
C ILE A 196 4.22 6.44 14.07
N GLU A 197 3.71 5.21 13.93
CA GLU A 197 3.72 4.22 15.02
C GLU A 197 5.16 3.85 15.45
N GLU A 198 6.09 3.72 14.48
CA GLU A 198 7.51 3.49 14.75
C GLU A 198 8.12 4.66 15.56
N LEU A 199 7.86 5.91 15.16
CA LEU A 199 8.35 7.10 15.86
C LEU A 199 7.72 7.26 17.26
N GLU A 200 6.46 6.88 17.44
CA GLU A 200 5.81 6.88 18.76
C GLU A 200 6.44 5.85 19.69
N LYS A 201 6.80 4.67 19.16
CA LYS A 201 7.51 3.63 19.91
C LYS A 201 8.93 4.09 20.31
N GLU A 202 9.68 4.68 19.39
CA GLU A 202 10.99 5.28 19.68
C GLU A 202 10.89 6.38 20.74
N LEU A 203 9.88 7.26 20.63
CA LEU A 203 9.65 8.32 21.61
C LEU A 203 9.32 7.76 23.00
N ALA A 204 8.50 6.71 23.08
CA ALA A 204 8.19 6.03 24.34
C ALA A 204 9.44 5.39 24.98
N GLU A 205 10.32 4.81 24.19
CA GLU A 205 11.58 4.22 24.65
C GLU A 205 12.56 5.29 25.14
N VAL A 206 12.70 6.40 24.41
CA VAL A 206 13.48 7.58 24.84
C VAL A 206 12.93 8.14 26.16
N LYS A 207 11.61 8.21 26.32
CA LYS A 207 10.99 8.68 27.57
C LYS A 207 11.30 7.74 28.74
N LYS A 208 11.16 6.43 28.55
CA LYS A 208 11.48 5.40 29.56
C LYS A 208 12.95 5.44 29.99
N THR A 209 13.87 5.59 29.03
CA THR A 209 15.31 5.69 29.33
C THR A 209 15.64 6.98 30.07
N ASN A 210 15.01 8.10 29.69
CA ASN A 210 15.17 9.38 30.39
C ASN A 210 14.64 9.33 31.82
N ASP A 211 13.47 8.75 32.06
CA ASP A 211 12.90 8.58 33.40
C ASP A 211 13.81 7.71 34.28
N SER A 212 14.34 6.61 33.74
CA SER A 212 15.31 5.75 34.45
C SER A 212 16.63 6.47 34.78
N LEU A 213 17.14 7.28 33.85
CA LEU A 213 18.32 8.12 34.08
C LEU A 213 18.06 9.15 35.17
N ASN A 214 16.90 9.80 35.14
CA ASN A 214 16.53 10.83 36.10
C ASN A 214 16.39 10.21 37.51
N GLU A 215 15.79 9.02 37.62
CA GLU A 215 15.73 8.26 38.87
C GLU A 215 17.14 7.90 39.38
N LYS A 216 18.03 7.39 38.52
CA LYS A 216 19.43 7.08 38.90
C LYS A 216 20.19 8.31 39.38
N VAL A 217 19.99 9.47 38.73
CA VAL A 217 20.62 10.73 39.12
C VAL A 217 20.11 11.22 40.47
N MET A 218 18.79 11.15 40.69
CA MET A 218 18.16 11.50 41.97
C MET A 218 18.64 10.58 43.11
N VAL A 219 18.66 9.27 42.89
CA VAL A 219 19.17 8.29 43.86
C VAL A 219 20.65 8.53 44.17
N SER A 220 21.47 8.84 43.15
CA SER A 220 22.90 9.14 43.36
C SER A 220 23.09 10.41 44.20
N LYS A 221 22.36 11.50 43.90
CA LYS A 221 22.41 12.74 44.69
C LYS A 221 21.95 12.53 46.13
N ILE A 222 20.89 11.74 46.35
CA ILE A 222 20.41 11.44 47.71
C ILE A 222 21.49 10.67 48.49
N LYS A 223 22.14 9.69 47.88
CA LYS A 223 23.24 8.94 48.52
C LYS A 223 24.44 9.82 48.85
N GLU A 224 24.78 10.76 47.97
CA GLU A 224 25.88 11.71 48.19
C GLU A 224 25.58 12.63 49.39
N VAL A 225 24.36 13.18 49.46
CA VAL A 225 23.91 14.01 50.60
C VAL A 225 23.86 13.21 51.91
N GLN A 226 23.41 11.94 51.86
CA GLN A 226 23.41 11.07 53.03
C GLN A 226 24.82 10.79 53.54
N PHE A 227 25.77 10.52 52.64
CA PHE A 227 27.17 10.31 52.98
C PHE A 227 27.80 11.55 53.63
N ASP A 228 27.56 12.73 53.06
CA ASP A 228 28.05 13.99 53.63
C ASP A 228 27.41 14.31 54.99
N SER A 229 26.13 14.01 55.17
CA SER A 229 25.43 14.15 56.45
C SER A 229 26.02 13.24 57.53
N GLU A 230 26.29 11.98 57.21
CA GLU A 230 26.96 11.06 58.14
C GLU A 230 28.37 11.54 58.47
N LYS A 231 29.15 11.94 57.47
CA LYS A 231 30.50 12.48 57.67
C LYS A 231 30.52 13.70 58.59
N LEU A 232 29.55 14.60 58.47
CA LEU A 232 29.38 15.74 59.37
C LEU A 232 28.99 15.31 60.79
N ARG A 233 28.10 14.31 60.93
CA ARG A 233 27.72 13.74 62.22
C ARG A 233 28.93 13.17 62.95
N TRP A 234 29.73 12.35 62.27
CA TRP A 234 30.96 11.77 62.85
C TRP A 234 31.97 12.84 63.26
N ARG A 235 32.14 13.90 62.46
CA ARG A 235 33.00 15.04 62.84
C ARG A 235 32.49 15.75 64.09
N LYS A 236 31.17 15.96 64.20
CA LYS A 236 30.55 16.57 65.38
C LYS A 236 30.78 15.72 66.63
N GLU A 237 30.50 14.41 66.57
CA GLU A 237 30.74 13.49 67.69
C GLU A 237 32.21 13.46 68.11
N ARG A 238 33.14 13.48 67.14
CA ARG A 238 34.56 13.54 67.44
C ARG A 238 34.95 14.83 68.17
N ILE A 239 34.47 15.98 67.71
CA ILE A 239 34.72 17.27 68.37
C ILE A 239 34.12 17.29 69.79
N GLU A 240 32.91 16.75 69.98
CA GLU A 240 32.30 16.66 71.32
C GLU A 240 33.12 15.78 72.28
N LEU A 241 33.66 14.66 71.79
CA LEU A 241 34.55 13.79 72.57
C LEU A 241 35.88 14.48 72.88
N GLU A 242 36.47 15.19 71.90
CA GLU A 242 37.68 16.00 72.10
C GLU A 242 37.44 17.13 73.13
N MET A 243 36.29 17.81 73.08
CA MET A 243 35.94 18.85 74.07
C MET A 243 35.74 18.25 75.47
N LYS A 244 35.09 17.09 75.58
CA LYS A 244 34.92 16.38 76.85
C LYS A 244 36.27 15.95 77.42
N SER A 245 37.19 15.45 76.59
CA SER A 245 38.52 15.03 77.05
C SER A 245 39.36 16.23 77.49
N VAL A 246 39.34 17.35 76.76
CA VAL A 246 40.02 18.59 77.17
C VAL A 246 39.47 19.11 78.49
N LYS A 247 38.15 19.11 78.66
CA LYS A 247 37.50 19.54 79.92
C LYS A 247 37.90 18.65 81.09
N PHE A 248 37.87 17.33 80.90
CA PHE A 248 38.32 16.35 81.90
C PHE A 248 39.80 16.54 82.27
N ILE A 249 40.68 16.76 81.29
CA ILE A 249 42.10 17.04 81.53
C ILE A 249 42.28 18.34 82.31
N SER A 250 41.49 19.40 82.03
CA SER A 250 41.54 20.64 82.80
C SER A 250 41.06 20.44 84.25
N GLU A 251 39.99 19.68 84.46
CA GLU A 251 39.45 19.37 85.80
C GLU A 251 40.45 18.55 86.63
N ILE A 252 41.18 17.61 86.02
CA ILE A 252 42.28 16.87 86.67
C ILE A 252 43.45 17.80 87.04
N LYS A 253 43.78 18.75 86.14
CA LYS A 253 44.89 19.69 86.37
C LYS A 253 44.59 20.67 87.51
N ASP A 254 43.34 21.03 87.71
CA ASP A 254 42.87 21.90 88.79
C ASP A 254 42.70 21.17 90.14
N THR A 255 42.71 19.83 90.16
CA THR A 255 42.52 18.98 91.36
C THR A 255 43.78 18.22 91.76
N GLY A 256 44.91 18.92 91.86
CA GLY A 256 46.24 18.35 92.15
C GLY A 256 46.45 17.71 93.55
N ALA A 257 45.63 16.72 93.97
CA ALA A 257 45.84 16.01 95.23
C ALA A 257 45.28 14.57 95.36
N GLN A 258 44.90 13.85 94.30
CA GLN A 258 44.51 12.43 94.40
C GLN A 258 45.05 11.60 93.23
N THR A 259 46.24 11.01 93.41
CA THR A 259 47.01 10.34 92.35
C THR A 259 46.63 8.88 92.08
N ASP A 260 45.88 8.23 92.96
CA ASP A 260 45.57 6.79 92.80
C ASP A 260 44.21 6.55 92.12
N GLU A 261 43.17 7.32 92.48
CA GLU A 261 41.84 7.24 91.87
C GLU A 261 41.84 7.75 90.41
N THR A 262 42.71 8.72 90.10
CA THR A 262 42.92 9.23 88.73
C THR A 262 43.61 8.22 87.81
N MET A 263 44.39 7.27 88.36
CA MET A 263 45.07 6.24 87.59
C MET A 263 44.12 5.11 87.17
N GLU A 264 43.23 4.65 88.07
CA GLU A 264 42.16 3.69 87.72
C GLU A 264 41.19 4.28 86.70
N THR A 265 40.85 5.56 86.82
CA THR A 265 39.97 6.25 85.86
C THR A 265 40.62 6.35 84.47
N LEU A 266 41.94 6.58 84.42
CA LEU A 266 42.71 6.60 83.17
C LEU A 266 42.81 5.22 82.51
N ASP A 267 42.94 4.15 83.29
CA ASP A 267 42.98 2.78 82.75
C ASP A 267 41.60 2.34 82.23
N CYS A 268 40.51 2.74 82.89
CA CYS A 268 39.15 2.58 82.36
C CYS A 268 38.98 3.34 81.03
N ALA A 269 39.41 4.60 80.95
CA ALA A 269 39.35 5.39 79.71
C ALA A 269 40.20 4.78 78.59
N ARG A 270 41.38 4.22 78.89
CA ARG A 270 42.20 3.50 77.90
C ARG A 270 41.52 2.24 77.38
N LYS A 271 40.83 1.51 78.25
CA LYS A 271 40.10 0.30 77.87
C LYS A 271 38.92 0.64 76.96
N GLU A 272 38.14 1.66 77.29
CA GLU A 272 37.05 2.14 76.43
C GLU A 272 37.57 2.62 75.08
N LEU A 273 38.69 3.33 75.06
CA LEU A 273 39.30 3.82 73.82
C LEU A 273 39.78 2.66 72.94
N LYS A 274 40.29 1.58 73.54
CA LYS A 274 40.64 0.34 72.83
C LYS A 274 39.43 -0.38 72.26
N ASP A 275 38.33 -0.48 73.02
CA ASP A 275 37.08 -1.10 72.57
C ASP A 275 36.44 -0.29 71.41
N VAL A 276 36.51 1.04 71.46
CA VAL A 276 36.08 1.92 70.36
C VAL A 276 36.96 1.71 69.13
N GLN A 277 38.27 1.57 69.30
CA GLN A 277 39.19 1.33 68.19
C GLN A 277 38.95 -0.02 67.51
N GLU A 278 38.72 -1.11 68.26
CA GLU A 278 38.34 -2.41 67.69
C GLU A 278 37.00 -2.38 66.95
N LYS A 279 36.02 -1.61 67.46
CA LYS A 279 34.74 -1.39 66.75
C LYS A 279 34.95 -0.64 65.42
N CYS A 280 35.77 0.40 65.42
CA CYS A 280 36.13 1.14 64.21
C CYS A 280 36.81 0.24 63.16
N ASP A 281 37.76 -0.60 63.58
CA ASP A 281 38.44 -1.53 62.68
C ASP A 281 37.50 -2.58 62.09
N THR A 282 36.53 -3.06 62.88
CA THR A 282 35.53 -4.02 62.43
C THR A 282 34.58 -3.39 61.41
N LEU A 283 34.15 -2.15 61.64
CA LEU A 283 33.32 -1.39 60.71
C LEU A 283 34.06 -1.07 59.42
N LEU A 284 35.35 -0.71 59.50
CA LEU A 284 36.19 -0.45 58.34
C LEU A 284 36.30 -1.69 57.44
N LYS A 285 36.61 -2.86 58.02
CA LYS A 285 36.65 -4.14 57.29
C LYS A 285 35.30 -4.50 56.67
N SER A 286 34.19 -4.23 57.38
CA SER A 286 32.85 -4.44 56.84
C SER A 286 32.55 -3.49 55.67
N ALA A 287 33.00 -2.24 55.70
CA ALA A 287 32.82 -1.28 54.62
C ALA A 287 33.63 -1.69 53.37
N GLU A 288 34.90 -2.05 53.56
CA GLU A 288 35.77 -2.54 52.48
C GLU A 288 35.20 -3.81 51.81
N SER A 289 34.62 -4.73 52.59
CA SER A 289 33.96 -5.92 52.04
C SER A 289 32.73 -5.58 51.19
N LYS A 290 31.94 -4.57 51.59
CA LYS A 290 30.77 -4.12 50.82
C LYS A 290 31.18 -3.42 49.53
N ASP A 291 32.24 -2.61 49.57
CA ASP A 291 32.79 -1.96 48.36
C ASP A 291 33.33 -2.98 47.35
N LEU A 292 34.00 -4.03 47.83
CA LEU A 292 34.45 -5.15 46.98
C LEU A 292 33.27 -5.86 46.31
N LYS A 293 32.19 -6.13 47.05
CA LYS A 293 30.97 -6.73 46.49
C LYS A 293 30.32 -5.81 45.46
N PHE A 294 30.17 -4.52 45.77
CA PHE A 294 29.59 -3.54 44.85
C PHE A 294 30.40 -3.43 43.54
N ASN A 295 31.73 -3.38 43.62
CA ASN A 295 32.59 -3.35 42.45
C ASN A 295 32.50 -4.64 41.61
N SER A 296 32.39 -5.81 42.25
CA SER A 296 32.21 -7.06 41.53
C SER A 296 30.87 -7.11 40.79
N GLU A 297 29.81 -6.56 41.37
CA GLU A 297 28.49 -6.52 40.76
C GLU A 297 28.40 -5.49 39.61
N MET A 298 29.04 -4.33 39.75
CA MET A 298 29.20 -3.35 38.67
C MET A 298 29.88 -3.98 37.45
N LYS A 299 31.01 -4.67 37.65
CA LYS A 299 31.71 -5.38 36.57
C LYS A 299 30.84 -6.42 35.89
N ARG A 300 30.01 -7.15 36.65
CA ARG A 300 29.08 -8.14 36.11
C ARG A 300 28.03 -7.49 35.20
N ARG A 301 27.46 -6.34 35.60
CA ARG A 301 26.48 -5.61 34.79
C ARG A 301 27.08 -5.02 33.52
N ASP A 302 28.30 -4.49 33.60
CA ASP A 302 29.01 -3.97 32.43
C ASP A 302 29.23 -5.09 31.39
N GLU A 303 29.54 -6.30 31.84
CA GLU A 303 29.74 -7.45 30.95
C GLU A 303 28.42 -7.95 30.35
N GLU A 304 27.33 -8.01 31.14
CA GLU A 304 25.99 -8.31 30.62
C GLU A 304 25.53 -7.30 29.57
N GLN A 305 25.86 -6.02 29.76
CA GLN A 305 25.50 -4.97 28.81
C GLN A 305 26.29 -5.09 27.50
N ARG A 306 27.58 -5.44 27.56
CA ARG A 306 28.37 -5.74 26.36
C ARG A 306 27.81 -6.94 25.60
N GLN A 307 27.36 -7.98 26.31
CA GLN A 307 26.79 -9.16 25.68
C GLN A 307 25.51 -8.81 24.90
N LYS A 308 24.63 -7.99 25.47
CA LYS A 308 23.43 -7.48 24.78
C LYS A 308 23.75 -6.61 23.56
N GLU A 309 24.79 -5.77 23.64
CA GLU A 309 25.23 -4.97 22.49
C GLU A 309 25.74 -5.85 21.34
N ASN A 310 26.46 -6.92 21.65
CA ASN A 310 26.92 -7.89 20.65
C ASN A 310 25.73 -8.63 19.99
N GLU A 311 24.77 -9.09 20.77
CA GLU A 311 23.56 -9.76 20.25
C GLU A 311 22.74 -8.82 19.34
N LEU A 312 22.61 -7.55 19.71
CA LEU A 312 21.94 -6.54 18.88
C LEU A 312 22.69 -6.29 17.56
N GLN A 313 24.02 -6.31 17.61
CA GLN A 313 24.84 -6.11 16.42
C GLN A 313 24.74 -7.30 15.45
N GLU A 314 24.64 -8.52 15.98
CA GLU A 314 24.40 -9.72 15.19
C GLU A 314 23.01 -9.70 14.53
N ALA A 315 21.96 -9.31 15.28
CA ALA A 315 20.62 -9.15 14.73
C ALA A 315 20.56 -8.14 13.58
N ARG A 316 21.23 -7.00 13.71
CA ARG A 316 21.34 -6.00 12.62
C ARG A 316 22.07 -6.53 11.38
N ALA A 317 23.07 -7.37 11.58
CA ALA A 317 23.78 -8.00 10.47
C ALA A 317 22.90 -9.04 9.75
N GLU A 318 22.03 -9.74 10.48
CA GLU A 318 21.02 -10.63 9.89
C GLU A 318 19.94 -9.87 9.12
N GLU A 319 19.42 -8.76 9.68
CA GLU A 319 18.47 -7.88 8.98
C GLU A 319 19.04 -7.34 7.66
N SER A 320 20.31 -6.93 7.65
CA SER A 320 20.98 -6.47 6.42
C SER A 320 21.06 -7.57 5.36
N LYS A 321 21.27 -8.84 5.75
CA LYS A 321 21.29 -9.97 4.80
C LYS A 321 19.90 -10.28 4.26
N ILE A 322 18.86 -10.11 5.08
CA ILE A 322 17.48 -10.29 4.64
C ILE A 322 17.12 -9.22 3.60
N ALA A 323 17.44 -7.95 3.88
CA ALA A 323 17.19 -6.85 2.94
C ALA A 323 17.91 -7.04 1.59
N GLU A 324 19.13 -7.59 1.60
CA GLU A 324 19.87 -7.91 0.37
C GLU A 324 19.20 -9.03 -0.43
N LEU A 325 18.73 -10.09 0.23
CA LEU A 325 17.97 -11.18 -0.41
C LEU A 325 16.61 -10.71 -0.96
N GLU A 326 15.93 -9.80 -0.27
CA GLU A 326 14.67 -9.21 -0.74
C GLU A 326 14.88 -8.36 -2.01
N LYS A 327 16.00 -7.64 -2.08
CA LYS A 327 16.38 -6.88 -3.27
C LYS A 327 16.67 -7.81 -4.45
N GLU A 328 17.46 -8.87 -4.25
CA GLU A 328 17.74 -9.87 -5.30
C GLU A 328 16.45 -10.54 -5.78
N LEU A 329 15.51 -10.82 -4.88
CA LEU A 329 14.20 -11.40 -5.23
C LEU A 329 13.37 -10.43 -6.08
N ALA A 330 13.40 -9.13 -5.78
CA ALA A 330 12.70 -8.13 -6.58
C ALA A 330 13.28 -8.00 -7.99
N GLU A 331 14.61 -7.96 -8.12
CA GLU A 331 15.30 -7.93 -9.42
C GLU A 331 15.02 -9.21 -10.24
N SER A 332 14.94 -10.37 -9.59
CA SER A 332 14.57 -11.63 -10.23
C SER A 332 13.11 -11.65 -10.71
N LYS A 333 12.18 -10.98 -10.02
CA LYS A 333 10.78 -10.88 -10.46
C LYS A 333 10.64 -10.00 -11.69
N GLU A 334 11.31 -8.84 -11.70
CA GLU A 334 11.30 -7.92 -12.84
C GLU A 334 11.85 -8.59 -14.11
N THR A 335 12.90 -9.40 -13.98
CA THR A 335 13.43 -10.20 -15.11
C THR A 335 12.43 -11.25 -15.61
N ILE A 336 11.70 -11.91 -14.72
CA ILE A 336 10.63 -12.86 -15.11
C ILE A 336 9.51 -12.15 -15.86
N ASP A 337 9.07 -10.98 -15.38
CA ASP A 337 8.01 -10.20 -16.03
C ASP A 337 8.45 -9.76 -17.43
N SER A 338 9.69 -9.29 -17.59
CA SER A 338 10.26 -8.91 -18.89
C SER A 338 10.37 -10.09 -19.86
N LEU A 339 10.80 -11.27 -19.40
CA LEU A 339 10.85 -12.48 -20.23
C LEU A 339 9.45 -12.97 -20.63
N SER A 340 8.49 -12.87 -19.71
CA SER A 340 7.09 -13.24 -19.98
C SER A 340 6.45 -12.34 -21.03
N GLU A 341 6.72 -11.04 -20.98
CA GLU A 341 6.28 -10.07 -22.01
C GLU A 341 6.90 -10.38 -23.38
N LYS A 342 8.22 -10.65 -23.43
CA LYS A 342 8.90 -11.06 -24.67
C LYS A 342 8.32 -12.34 -25.26
N LEU A 343 8.00 -13.34 -24.43
CA LEU A 343 7.40 -14.60 -24.86
C LEU A 343 5.99 -14.38 -25.43
N ASN A 344 5.18 -13.53 -24.81
CA ASN A 344 3.85 -13.19 -25.32
C ASN A 344 3.92 -12.46 -26.66
N ASN A 345 4.81 -11.48 -26.79
CA ASN A 345 5.03 -10.75 -28.04
C ASN A 345 5.52 -11.68 -29.17
N SER A 346 6.40 -12.65 -28.85
CA SER A 346 6.87 -13.66 -29.81
C SER A 346 5.75 -14.63 -30.23
N LYS A 347 4.90 -15.09 -29.30
CA LYS A 347 3.71 -15.91 -29.61
C LYS A 347 2.70 -15.17 -30.48
N GLU A 348 2.55 -13.85 -30.29
CA GLU A 348 1.67 -13.03 -31.10
C GLU A 348 2.23 -12.80 -32.51
N ALA A 349 3.55 -12.63 -32.65
CA ALA A 349 4.25 -12.58 -33.93
C ALA A 349 4.21 -13.92 -34.70
N ALA A 350 4.12 -15.05 -33.99
CA ALA A 350 4.00 -16.38 -34.59
C ALA A 350 2.54 -16.77 -34.97
N ARG A 351 1.55 -15.90 -34.76
CA ARG A 351 0.18 -16.15 -35.24
C ARG A 351 0.15 -16.05 -36.77
N PRO A 352 -0.27 -17.10 -37.50
CA PRO A 352 -0.22 -17.12 -38.95
C PRO A 352 -1.22 -16.12 -39.53
N SER A 353 -0.73 -14.98 -39.99
CA SER A 353 -1.45 -14.15 -40.96
C SER A 353 -1.52 -14.93 -42.27
N LYS A 354 -2.70 -14.96 -42.89
CA LYS A 354 -2.96 -15.65 -44.17
C LYS A 354 -2.05 -15.11 -45.28
N VAL A 355 -0.84 -15.65 -45.42
CA VAL A 355 -0.01 -15.48 -46.61
C VAL A 355 0.68 -16.81 -46.89
N LYS A 356 0.44 -17.34 -48.09
CA LYS A 356 1.14 -18.51 -48.65
C LYS A 356 2.62 -18.16 -48.80
N ASP A 357 3.44 -19.17 -48.53
CA ASP A 357 4.91 -19.24 -48.65
C ASP A 357 5.66 -18.79 -47.39
N THR A 358 6.17 -19.77 -46.61
CA THR A 358 7.36 -19.69 -45.70
C THR A 358 7.48 -20.94 -44.82
N SER A 359 7.91 -22.08 -45.39
CA SER A 359 8.25 -23.27 -44.58
C SER A 359 9.64 -23.17 -43.92
N ALA A 360 10.53 -22.32 -44.43
CA ALA A 360 11.88 -22.15 -43.87
C ALA A 360 11.93 -21.16 -42.69
N GLN A 361 10.98 -20.22 -42.62
CA GLN A 361 10.93 -19.19 -41.56
C GLN A 361 10.18 -19.69 -40.31
N THR A 362 9.39 -20.75 -40.45
CA THR A 362 8.64 -21.39 -39.36
C THR A 362 9.52 -22.32 -38.52
N ASP A 363 10.50 -23.00 -39.12
CA ASP A 363 11.44 -23.87 -38.38
C ASP A 363 12.41 -23.04 -37.52
N GLU A 364 12.95 -21.93 -38.05
CA GLU A 364 13.89 -21.06 -37.32
C GLU A 364 13.23 -20.30 -36.14
N THR A 365 11.94 -19.98 -36.28
CA THR A 365 11.14 -19.38 -35.19
C THR A 365 10.74 -20.40 -34.12
N MET A 366 10.58 -21.67 -34.50
CA MET A 366 10.30 -22.78 -33.58
C MET A 366 11.53 -23.12 -32.71
N ASP A 367 12.73 -23.17 -33.30
CA ASP A 367 13.99 -23.38 -32.55
C ASP A 367 14.26 -22.25 -31.54
N THR A 368 13.92 -21.01 -31.91
CA THR A 368 14.06 -19.84 -31.03
C THR A 368 13.07 -19.89 -29.86
N LEU A 369 11.84 -20.36 -30.12
CA LEU A 369 10.81 -20.55 -29.09
C LEU A 369 11.16 -21.68 -28.12
N ASP A 370 11.75 -22.77 -28.62
CA ASP A 370 12.20 -23.88 -27.77
C ASP A 370 13.39 -23.48 -26.89
N CYS A 371 14.33 -22.66 -27.39
CA CYS A 371 15.38 -22.06 -26.58
C CYS A 371 14.80 -21.16 -25.47
N ALA A 372 13.88 -20.26 -25.81
CA ALA A 372 13.24 -19.36 -24.85
C ALA A 372 12.41 -20.13 -23.80
N ARG A 373 11.80 -21.25 -24.19
CA ARG A 373 11.05 -22.13 -23.29
C ARG A 373 11.99 -22.83 -22.31
N GLN A 374 13.13 -23.35 -22.77
CA GLN A 374 14.13 -23.99 -21.93
C GLN A 374 14.71 -23.01 -20.90
N GLU A 375 15.03 -21.79 -21.32
CA GLU A 375 15.51 -20.73 -20.42
C GLU A 375 14.47 -20.36 -19.35
N LEU A 376 13.19 -20.29 -19.73
CA LEU A 376 12.11 -20.05 -18.77
C LEU A 376 11.98 -21.19 -17.75
N GLU A 377 12.14 -22.43 -18.19
CA GLU A 377 12.07 -23.63 -17.34
C GLU A 377 13.22 -23.66 -16.33
N ASP A 378 14.44 -23.30 -16.75
CA ASP A 378 15.61 -23.14 -15.87
C ASP A 378 15.43 -22.00 -14.85
N VAL A 379 14.81 -20.88 -15.26
CA VAL A 379 14.50 -19.77 -14.36
C VAL A 379 13.45 -20.16 -13.33
N LEU A 380 12.40 -20.88 -13.75
CA LEU A 380 11.37 -21.40 -12.84
C LEU A 380 11.95 -22.40 -11.83
N GLU A 381 12.88 -23.26 -12.23
CA GLU A 381 13.56 -24.19 -11.31
C GLU A 381 14.42 -23.43 -10.27
N LYS A 382 15.12 -22.37 -10.70
CA LYS A 382 15.87 -21.50 -9.77
C LYS A 382 14.94 -20.76 -8.81
N PHE A 383 13.81 -20.27 -9.29
CA PHE A 383 12.81 -19.58 -8.47
C PHE A 383 12.22 -20.52 -7.42
N ASP A 384 11.90 -21.77 -7.78
CA ASP A 384 11.38 -22.77 -6.85
C ASP A 384 12.41 -23.15 -5.76
N LYS A 385 13.70 -23.22 -6.12
CA LYS A 385 14.80 -23.39 -5.15
C LYS A 385 14.93 -22.21 -4.18
N LEU A 386 14.82 -20.98 -4.69
CA LEU A 386 14.84 -19.77 -3.87
C LEU A 386 13.63 -19.71 -2.93
N LEU A 387 12.43 -20.03 -3.43
CA LEU A 387 11.19 -20.05 -2.64
C LEU A 387 11.33 -21.01 -1.45
N LYS A 388 11.76 -22.26 -1.70
CA LYS A 388 12.01 -23.27 -0.65
C LYS A 388 13.06 -22.82 0.37
N SER A 389 14.10 -22.10 -0.08
CA SER A 389 15.12 -21.54 0.82
C SER A 389 14.56 -20.42 1.70
N VAL A 390 13.74 -19.53 1.14
CA VAL A 390 13.07 -18.45 1.88
C VAL A 390 12.09 -19.03 2.90
N GLU A 391 11.23 -19.96 2.51
CA GLU A 391 10.29 -20.63 3.41
C GLU A 391 11.00 -21.34 4.57
N SER A 392 12.13 -22.01 4.29
CA SER A 392 12.95 -22.65 5.33
C SER A 392 13.55 -21.63 6.31
N LYS A 393 14.04 -20.49 5.82
CA LYS A 393 14.60 -19.42 6.66
C LYS A 393 13.52 -18.71 7.47
N GLU A 394 12.36 -18.44 6.87
CA GLU A 394 11.22 -17.82 7.55
C GLU A 394 10.69 -18.74 8.66
N SER A 395 10.58 -20.05 8.40
CA SER A 395 10.19 -21.02 9.42
C SER A 395 11.19 -21.05 10.58
N LYS A 396 12.50 -21.02 10.31
CA LYS A 396 13.54 -20.95 11.34
C LYS A 396 13.44 -19.66 12.16
N PHE A 397 13.29 -18.52 11.49
CA PHE A 397 13.15 -17.22 12.14
C PHE A 397 11.92 -17.17 13.05
N LYS A 398 10.75 -17.65 12.58
CA LYS A 398 9.53 -17.74 13.41
C LYS A 398 9.73 -18.63 14.64
N SER A 399 10.41 -19.78 14.49
CA SER A 399 10.72 -20.64 15.64
C SER A 399 11.67 -19.99 16.64
N GLU A 400 12.67 -19.23 16.16
CA GLU A 400 13.64 -18.51 16.99
C GLU A 400 12.97 -17.37 17.76
N MET A 401 12.10 -16.60 17.10
CA MET A 401 11.32 -15.53 17.74
C MET A 401 10.41 -16.07 18.83
N LYS A 402 9.69 -17.16 18.54
CA LYS A 402 8.83 -17.81 19.54
C LYS A 402 9.64 -18.29 20.76
N ARG A 403 10.82 -18.87 20.53
CA ARG A 403 11.74 -19.28 21.61
C ARG A 403 12.18 -18.09 22.47
N ARG A 404 12.50 -16.95 21.85
CA ARG A 404 12.89 -15.72 22.58
C ARG A 404 11.75 -15.15 23.41
N ASP A 405 10.53 -15.13 22.88
CA ASP A 405 9.34 -14.68 23.62
C ASP A 405 9.08 -15.57 24.84
N GLU A 406 9.18 -16.89 24.67
CA GLU A 406 9.06 -17.86 25.77
C GLU A 406 10.15 -17.65 26.84
N GLU A 407 11.40 -17.43 26.44
CA GLU A 407 12.51 -17.11 27.37
C GLU A 407 12.30 -15.79 28.11
N GLN A 408 11.76 -14.76 27.44
CA GLN A 408 11.47 -13.48 28.06
C GLN A 408 10.35 -13.61 29.10
N ILE A 409 9.27 -14.32 28.77
CA ILE A 409 8.17 -14.63 29.69
C ILE A 409 8.71 -15.38 30.92
N GLN A 410 9.61 -16.34 30.72
CA GLN A 410 10.21 -17.11 31.80
C GLN A 410 11.10 -16.24 32.71
N LYS A 411 11.89 -15.33 32.14
CA LYS A 411 12.70 -14.35 32.90
C LYS A 411 11.82 -13.39 33.69
N GLU A 412 10.73 -12.89 33.11
CA GLU A 412 9.78 -12.02 33.81
C GLU A 412 9.07 -12.76 34.94
N LYS A 413 8.72 -14.03 34.75
CA LYS A 413 8.14 -14.87 35.80
C LYS A 413 9.11 -15.06 36.96
N GLN A 414 10.37 -15.40 36.68
CA GLN A 414 11.42 -15.53 37.70
C GLN A 414 11.64 -14.21 38.46
N HIS A 415 11.60 -13.07 37.77
CA HIS A 415 11.73 -11.76 38.40
C HIS A 415 10.55 -11.43 39.32
N ARG A 416 9.30 -11.79 38.95
CA ARG A 416 8.13 -11.63 39.83
C ARG A 416 8.23 -12.54 41.06
N GLU A 417 8.59 -13.80 40.89
CA GLU A 417 8.78 -14.74 42.01
C GLU A 417 9.91 -14.31 42.96
N ALA A 418 10.92 -13.59 42.46
CA ALA A 418 11.98 -13.02 43.28
C ALA A 418 11.58 -11.72 44.01
N LEU A 419 10.58 -10.98 43.52
CA LEU A 419 10.01 -9.82 44.20
C LEU A 419 9.00 -10.21 45.28
N ASP A 420 8.31 -11.33 45.11
CA ASP A 420 7.34 -11.86 46.08
C ASP A 420 8.01 -12.53 47.31
N LYS A 421 9.29 -12.90 47.20
CA LYS A 421 10.12 -13.46 48.28
C LYS A 421 10.91 -12.37 48.98
#